data_AF-A0A8T2QMC7-F1
#
_entry.id   AF-A0A8T2QMC7-F1
#
_cell.length_a   1.000
_cell.length_b   1.000
_cell.length_c   1.000
_cell.angle_alpha   90.00
_cell.angle_beta   90.00
_cell.angle_gamma   90.00
#
_symmetry.space_group_name_H-M   'P 1'
#
loop_
_entity.id
_entity.type
_entity.pdbx_description
1 polymer ?
#
loop_
_entity_poly.entity_id
_entity_poly.type
_entity_poly.pdbx_seq_one_letter_code
_entity_poly.pdbx_strand_id
1 'polypeptide(L)'
;MYRSSVCTFAADYSPGDDASYERLKVGSPVMIIEAPPFLKTAEPMPMMRPNRGVVMSGDVGRIISRKPKDVWAVRVKAGAFLLDRRYFKPVEEQS
;
A
#
# COMPACT_ATOMS: atom_id res chain seq x y z
N MET A 1 37.21 -3.08 -11.16
CA MET A 1 36.37 -1.86 -11.29
C MET A 1 35.41 -2.07 -12.45
N TYR A 2 34.16 -2.49 -12.22
CA TYR A 2 33.14 -2.46 -13.28
C TYR A 2 31.98 -1.60 -12.79
N ARG A 3 32.03 -0.33 -13.20
CA ARG A 3 30.92 0.62 -13.08
C ARG A 3 29.94 0.27 -14.19
N SER A 4 28.78 -0.24 -13.83
CA SER A 4 27.60 -0.23 -14.71
C SER A 4 26.52 0.51 -13.93
N SER A 5 26.36 1.80 -14.24
CA SER A 5 25.45 2.29 -15.28
C SER A 5 24.05 2.44 -14.69
N VAL A 6 23.89 3.59 -14.06
CA VAL A 6 22.65 4.32 -13.77
C VAL A 6 21.45 3.88 -14.60
N CYS A 7 20.42 3.38 -13.91
CA CYS A 7 19.04 3.62 -14.30
C CYS A 7 18.49 4.66 -13.33
N THR A 8 18.71 5.94 -13.64
CA THR A 8 17.99 7.03 -13.00
C THR A 8 16.62 7.09 -13.67
N PHE A 9 15.62 6.47 -13.05
CA PHE A 9 14.23 6.79 -13.36
C PHE A 9 13.84 7.97 -12.47
N ALA A 10 13.94 9.18 -13.04
CA ALA A 10 13.49 10.40 -12.40
C ALA A 10 11.96 10.38 -12.32
N ALA A 11 11.42 9.89 -11.20
CA ALA A 11 10.15 10.37 -10.68
C ALA A 11 10.48 11.29 -9.51
N ASP A 12 9.91 12.48 -9.50
CA ASP A 12 9.87 13.40 -8.36
C ASP A 12 9.35 12.64 -7.13
N TYR A 13 10.26 12.06 -6.36
CA TYR A 13 9.93 11.10 -5.32
C TYR A 13 10.78 11.40 -4.11
N SER A 14 10.15 12.10 -3.15
CA SER A 14 10.76 12.44 -1.87
C SER A 14 11.20 11.13 -1.17
N PRO A 15 12.51 10.90 -0.97
CA PRO A 15 13.06 9.60 -0.58
C PRO A 15 12.87 9.26 0.91
N GLY A 16 12.18 10.11 1.68
CA GLY A 16 12.04 9.96 3.13
C GLY A 16 11.16 8.78 3.57
N ASP A 17 10.12 8.46 2.81
CA ASP A 17 9.11 7.48 3.23
C ASP A 17 9.30 6.10 2.60
N ASP A 18 9.92 6.01 1.42
CA ASP A 18 9.92 4.78 0.61
C ASP A 18 10.73 3.63 1.19
N ALA A 19 11.85 3.92 1.86
CA ALA A 19 12.71 2.87 2.43
C ALA A 19 11.94 1.96 3.41
N SER A 20 10.92 2.50 4.09
CA SER A 20 10.03 1.73 4.96
C SER A 20 9.05 0.85 4.18
N TYR A 21 8.56 1.29 3.01
CA TYR A 21 7.68 0.52 2.14
C TYR A 21 8.42 -0.47 1.24
N GLU A 22 9.69 -0.23 0.90
CA GLU A 22 10.53 -1.19 0.17
C GLU A 22 10.82 -2.44 1.00
N ARG A 23 10.91 -2.28 2.33
CA ARG A 23 11.05 -3.39 3.28
C ARG A 23 9.73 -4.11 3.57
N LEU A 24 8.59 -3.54 3.20
CA LEU A 24 7.30 -4.20 3.35
C LEU A 24 7.21 -5.41 2.41
N LYS A 25 7.01 -6.56 3.01
CA LYS A 25 6.79 -7.82 2.28
C LYS A 25 5.30 -8.14 2.25
N VAL A 26 4.91 -9.00 1.32
CA VAL A 26 3.58 -9.62 1.37
C VAL A 26 3.45 -10.35 2.70
N GLY A 27 2.37 -10.08 3.43
CA GLY A 27 2.13 -10.57 4.79
C GLY A 27 2.46 -9.56 5.89
N SER A 28 3.21 -8.49 5.62
CA SER A 28 3.50 -7.47 6.62
C SER A 28 2.24 -6.74 7.08
N PRO A 29 2.14 -6.42 8.39
CA PRO A 29 1.04 -5.63 8.92
C PRO A 29 1.18 -4.16 8.48
N VAL A 30 0.05 -3.57 8.08
CA VAL A 30 -0.05 -2.16 7.71
C VAL A 30 -1.24 -1.53 8.43
N MET A 31 -1.11 -0.29 8.85
CA MET A 31 -2.19 0.47 9.47
C MET A 31 -2.71 1.50 8.48
N ILE A 32 -4.02 1.55 8.27
CA ILE A 32 -4.67 2.57 7.46
C ILE A 32 -4.68 3.88 8.24
N ILE A 33 -4.09 4.93 7.68
CA ILE A 33 -4.04 6.26 8.33
C ILE A 33 -5.26 7.10 7.98
N GLU A 34 -5.74 6.96 6.75
CA GLU A 34 -6.86 7.74 6.23
C GLU A 34 -7.75 6.80 5.41
N ALA A 35 -9.05 6.85 5.71
CA ALA A 35 -10.05 6.08 4.99
C ALA A 35 -10.40 6.80 3.67
N PRO A 36 -10.05 6.24 2.49
CA PRO A 36 -10.42 6.87 1.23
C PRO A 36 -11.95 6.91 1.08
N PRO A 37 -12.52 7.96 0.47
CA PRO A 37 -13.97 8.03 0.20
C PRO A 37 -14.42 6.96 -0.81
N PHE A 38 -13.51 6.50 -1.68
CA PHE A 38 -13.76 5.45 -2.66
C PHE A 38 -12.71 4.35 -2.56
N LEU A 39 -13.16 3.11 -2.42
CA LEU A 39 -12.30 1.94 -2.36
C LEU A 39 -12.42 1.14 -3.65
N LYS A 40 -11.26 0.71 -4.18
CA LYS A 40 -11.20 -0.29 -5.24
C LYS A 40 -11.05 -1.66 -4.59
N THR A 41 -11.98 -2.57 -4.86
CA THR A 41 -11.85 -3.95 -4.37
C THR A 41 -10.85 -4.72 -5.23
N ALA A 42 -10.06 -5.60 -4.61
CA ALA A 42 -9.10 -6.47 -5.30
C ALA A 42 -9.74 -7.74 -5.90
N GLU A 43 -11.04 -7.69 -6.23
CA GLU A 43 -11.81 -8.78 -6.84
C GLU A 43 -11.59 -8.81 -8.36
N PRO A 44 -11.82 -9.95 -9.05
CA PRO A 44 -11.65 -10.08 -10.50
C PRO A 44 -12.52 -9.12 -11.33
N MET A 45 -13.60 -8.59 -10.76
CA MET A 45 -14.36 -7.46 -11.29
C MET A 45 -14.21 -6.24 -10.37
N PRO A 46 -13.26 -5.33 -10.64
CA PRO A 46 -13.03 -4.18 -9.79
C PRO A 46 -14.17 -3.16 -9.97
N MET A 47 -15.01 -3.01 -8.95
CA MET A 47 -15.97 -1.91 -8.87
C MET A 47 -15.48 -0.87 -7.87
N MET A 48 -15.53 0.40 -8.26
CA MET A 48 -15.42 1.51 -7.31
C MET A 48 -16.66 1.45 -6.41
N ARG A 49 -16.45 1.16 -5.13
CA ARG A 49 -17.52 1.22 -4.13
C ARG A 49 -17.26 2.40 -3.18
N PRO A 50 -18.28 3.21 -2.87
CA PRO A 50 -18.16 4.21 -1.83
C PRO A 50 -17.82 3.50 -0.52
N ASN A 51 -16.94 4.10 0.26
CA ASN A 51 -16.56 3.59 1.56
C ASN A 51 -17.74 3.77 2.54
N ARG A 52 -18.67 2.82 2.53
CA ARG A 52 -19.86 2.79 3.41
C ARG A 52 -19.47 2.29 4.81
N GLY A 53 -18.38 2.83 5.38
CA GLY A 53 -17.81 2.39 6.65
C GLY A 53 -17.11 1.04 6.59
N VAL A 54 -16.57 0.67 5.43
CA VAL A 54 -15.94 -0.64 5.20
C VAL A 54 -14.48 -0.61 5.66
N VAL A 55 -13.80 0.51 5.46
CA VAL A 55 -12.44 0.76 5.92
C VAL A 55 -12.45 2.03 6.74
N MET A 56 -11.99 1.97 7.99
CA MET A 56 -11.84 3.13 8.85
C MET A 56 -10.35 3.49 8.98
N SER A 57 -10.08 4.76 9.26
CA SER A 57 -8.75 5.20 9.70
C SER A 57 -8.43 4.54 11.05
N GLY A 58 -7.28 3.88 11.15
CA GLY A 58 -6.88 3.06 12.29
C GLY A 58 -7.06 1.56 12.10
N ASP A 59 -7.72 1.11 11.02
CA ASP A 59 -7.79 -0.32 10.71
C ASP A 59 -6.40 -0.87 10.39
N VAL A 60 -6.09 -2.05 10.94
CA VAL A 60 -4.86 -2.77 10.63
C VAL A 60 -5.19 -3.86 9.62
N GLY A 61 -4.53 -3.80 8.47
CA GLY A 61 -4.60 -4.79 7.41
C GLY A 61 -3.27 -5.51 7.21
N ARG A 62 -3.28 -6.47 6.29
CA ARG A 62 -2.08 -7.18 5.81
C ARG A 62 -1.93 -7.02 4.32
N ILE A 63 -0.70 -6.84 3.85
CA ILE A 63 -0.42 -6.76 2.42
C ILE A 63 -0.60 -8.15 1.81
N ILE A 64 -1.42 -8.26 0.76
CA ILE A 64 -1.60 -9.50 -0.02
C ILE A 64 -0.85 -9.47 -1.35
N SER A 65 -0.64 -8.29 -1.95
CA SER A 65 0.08 -8.17 -3.23
C SER A 65 0.49 -6.73 -3.47
N ARG A 66 1.72 -6.52 -3.97
CA ARG A 66 2.21 -5.21 -4.41
C ARG A 66 1.91 -5.04 -5.90
N LYS A 67 1.31 -3.91 -6.29
CA LYS A 67 1.03 -3.54 -7.69
C LYS A 67 2.01 -2.44 -8.15
N PRO A 68 2.25 -2.31 -9.46
CA PRO A 68 2.98 -1.16 -9.99
C PRO A 68 2.23 0.15 -9.70
N LYS A 69 2.96 1.27 -9.60
CA LYS A 69 2.47 2.62 -9.25
C LYS A 69 2.09 2.85 -7.78
N ASP A 70 2.83 2.25 -6.84
CA ASP A 70 2.60 2.46 -5.39
C ASP A 70 1.21 2.07 -4.89
N VAL A 71 0.54 1.20 -5.64
CA VAL A 71 -0.74 0.61 -5.27
C VAL A 71 -0.49 -0.73 -4.60
N TRP A 72 -1.16 -0.95 -3.48
CA TRP A 72 -1.01 -2.13 -2.66
C TRP A 72 -2.36 -2.77 -2.41
N ALA A 73 -2.42 -4.08 -2.58
CA ALA A 73 -3.58 -4.85 -2.18
C ALA A 73 -3.43 -5.19 -0.70
N VAL A 74 -4.33 -4.66 0.13
CA VAL A 74 -4.37 -4.82 1.58
C VAL A 74 -5.64 -5.58 1.95
N ARG A 75 -5.48 -6.69 2.68
CA ARG A 75 -6.58 -7.44 3.29
C ARG A 75 -6.85 -6.92 4.69
N VAL A 76 -8.06 -6.43 4.89
CA VAL A 76 -8.62 -6.07 6.20
C VAL A 76 -9.76 -7.03 6.54
N LYS A 77 -10.35 -6.89 7.73
CA LYS A 77 -11.53 -7.71 8.13
C LYS A 77 -12.68 -7.59 7.14
N ALA A 78 -12.89 -6.41 6.57
CA ALA A 78 -13.97 -6.15 5.64
C ALA A 78 -13.75 -6.72 4.23
N GLY A 79 -12.52 -7.08 3.85
CA GLY A 79 -12.21 -7.55 2.50
C GLY A 79 -10.80 -7.20 2.03
N ALA A 80 -10.53 -7.43 0.76
CA ALA A 80 -9.26 -7.04 0.12
C ALA A 80 -9.47 -5.79 -0.74
N PHE A 81 -8.71 -4.74 -0.46
CA PHE A 81 -8.82 -3.44 -1.14
C PHE A 81 -7.48 -3.00 -1.69
N LEU A 82 -7.53 -2.25 -2.79
CA LEU A 82 -6.37 -1.58 -3.37
C LEU A 82 -6.26 -0.20 -2.72
N LEU A 83 -5.17 0.01 -1.98
CA LEU A 83 -4.83 1.25 -1.31
C LEU A 83 -3.53 1.79 -1.86
N ASP A 84 -3.47 3.11 -1.97
CA ASP A 84 -2.25 3.84 -2.32
C ASP A 84 -1.38 4.01 -1.07
N ARG A 85 -0.06 4.17 -1.24
CA ARG A 85 0.87 4.43 -0.12
C ARG A 85 0.50 5.62 0.76
N ARG A 86 -0.35 6.53 0.27
CA ARG A 86 -0.83 7.70 1.00
C ARG A 86 -1.90 7.39 2.05
N TYR A 87 -2.56 6.25 1.95
CA TYR A 87 -3.70 5.90 2.81
C TYR A 87 -3.36 4.91 3.92
N PHE A 88 -2.16 4.31 3.89
CA PHE A 88 -1.71 3.37 4.90
C PHE A 88 -0.25 3.60 5.22
N LYS A 89 0.17 3.19 6.42
CA LYS A 89 1.54 3.23 6.91
C LYS A 89 1.99 1.82 7.29
N PRO A 90 3.24 1.41 6.99
CA PRO A 90 3.82 0.21 7.57
C PRO A 90 3.75 0.28 9.09
N VAL A 91 3.27 -0.79 9.71
CA VAL A 91 3.61 -1.02 11.11
C VAL A 91 4.98 -1.65 11.06
N GLU A 92 6.01 -0.89 11.45
CA GLU A 92 7.34 -1.44 11.65
C GLU A 92 7.24 -2.46 12.78
N GLU A 93 7.00 -3.72 12.42
CA GLU A 93 7.22 -4.84 13.30
C GLU A 93 8.74 -4.94 13.46
N GLN A 94 9.26 -4.20 14.44
CA GLN A 94 10.61 -4.37 14.94
C GLN A 94 10.71 -5.81 15.43
N SER A 95 11.28 -6.67 14.60
CA SER A 95 11.71 -8.00 14.99
C SER A 95 13.16 -8.22 14.62
#